data_AF-A0A9R0VPV2-F1
#
_entry.id   AF-A0A9R0VPV2-F1
#
_cell.length_a   1.000
_cell.length_b   1.000
_cell.length_c   1.000
_cell.angle_alpha   90.00
_cell.angle_beta   90.00
_cell.angle_gamma   90.00
#
_symmetry.space_group_name_H-M   'P 1'
#
loop_
_entity.id
_entity.type
_entity.pdbx_description
1 polymer ?
#
loop_
_entity_poly.entity_id
_entity_poly.type
_entity_poly.pdbx_seq_one_letter_code
_entity_poly.pdbx_strand_id
1 'polypeptide(L)'
;MPDESLQLKTLQTMLIVFQSHLRPESEEDMSQALGICLHLLESSRSSDSVRNTAAATFRQAVALVFDNVVLAESLPTGKASPRFGSSASSVANNVTRSFGQTLSLAFSYGELTMREDLTDVGKLGLRLLEDLTALAAGGSARWLHAQSLHWTFALDILEFVLSTYVPVFRALLSYQQVLRHQICSLLMTSLRTNVELEGEAGEPAFRRLVLRLVAHVIRLYSSSLVTESEVFLNMLVKVTRLDLPLWHQILVLEILRGFCVEARTLRSLFQTFDMYVLSF
;
A
#
# COMPACT_ATOMS: atom_id res chain seq x y z
N MET A 1 4.34 24.26 -26.04
CA MET A 1 4.48 23.00 -25.29
C MET A 1 5.60 23.20 -24.29
N PRO A 2 5.42 22.91 -22.98
CA PRO A 2 6.58 22.81 -22.10
C PRO A 2 7.56 21.82 -22.74
N ASP A 3 8.85 22.14 -22.71
CA ASP A 3 9.87 21.29 -23.30
C ASP A 3 9.88 19.95 -22.54
N GLU A 4 9.46 18.88 -23.20
CA GLU A 4 9.44 17.51 -22.64
C GLU A 4 10.81 17.16 -22.05
N SER A 5 11.88 17.60 -22.70
CA SER A 5 13.24 17.37 -22.22
C SER A 5 13.52 18.07 -20.89
N LEU A 6 12.93 19.24 -20.67
CA LEU A 6 13.02 19.98 -19.41
C LEU A 6 12.25 19.25 -18.31
N GLN A 7 11.02 18.77 -18.59
CA GLN A 7 10.23 18.03 -17.61
C GLN A 7 10.93 16.73 -17.15
N LEU A 8 11.51 15.98 -18.09
CA LEU A 8 12.27 14.76 -17.76
C LEU A 8 13.53 15.06 -16.94
N LYS A 9 14.26 16.14 -17.28
CA LYS A 9 15.41 16.58 -16.49
C LYS A 9 15.00 17.02 -15.08
N THR A 10 13.85 17.68 -14.93
CA THR A 10 13.30 18.02 -13.62
C THR A 10 13.03 16.78 -12.79
N LEU A 11 12.38 15.76 -13.35
CA LEU A 11 12.12 14.49 -12.64
C LEU A 11 13.41 13.77 -12.25
N GLN A 12 14.39 13.70 -13.15
CA GLN A 12 15.71 13.13 -12.86
C GLN A 12 16.40 13.89 -11.73
N THR A 13 16.34 15.22 -11.75
CA THR A 13 16.93 16.06 -10.70
C THR A 13 16.25 15.83 -9.36
N MET A 14 14.92 15.77 -9.32
CA MET A 14 14.18 15.46 -8.10
C MET A 14 14.59 14.10 -7.54
N LEU A 15 14.71 13.08 -8.40
CA LEU A 15 15.13 11.77 -7.96
C LEU A 15 16.54 11.79 -7.33
N ILE A 16 17.48 12.50 -7.95
CA ILE A 16 18.84 12.66 -7.42
C ILE A 16 18.80 13.36 -6.06
N VAL A 17 17.98 14.40 -5.90
CA VAL A 17 17.82 15.12 -4.62
C VAL A 17 17.38 14.14 -3.53
N PHE A 18 16.34 13.32 -3.77
CA PHE A 18 15.87 12.31 -2.80
C PHE A 18 16.90 11.24 -2.46
N GLN A 19 17.78 10.87 -3.40
CA GLN A 19 18.82 9.86 -3.19
C GLN A 19 20.08 10.42 -2.51
N SER A 20 20.25 11.74 -2.53
CA SER A 20 21.45 12.41 -2.03
C SER A 20 21.35 12.79 -0.55
N HIS A 21 22.45 13.29 0.01
CA HIS A 21 22.45 13.91 1.34
C HIS A 21 21.67 15.23 1.41
N LEU A 22 21.29 15.81 0.26
CA LEU A 22 20.46 17.02 0.16
C LEU A 22 18.96 16.70 0.14
N ARG A 23 18.57 15.53 0.65
CA ARG A 23 17.16 15.14 0.75
C ARG A 23 16.36 16.21 1.51
N PRO A 24 15.09 16.45 1.17
CA PRO A 24 14.27 17.38 1.92
C PRO A 24 14.11 16.90 3.37
N GLU A 25 14.43 17.77 4.34
CA GLU A 25 14.21 17.49 5.77
C GLU A 25 13.08 18.34 6.35
N SER A 26 12.82 19.51 5.74
CA SER A 26 11.67 20.34 6.07
C SER A 26 10.38 19.76 5.50
N GLU A 27 9.29 19.98 6.21
CA GLU A 27 7.94 19.67 5.76
C GLU A 27 7.60 20.37 4.43
N GLU A 28 7.99 21.64 4.30
CA GLU A 28 7.70 22.44 3.11
C GLU A 28 8.49 21.92 1.90
N ASP A 29 9.80 21.70 2.06
CA ASP A 29 10.67 21.23 0.98
C ASP A 29 10.24 19.83 0.50
N MET A 30 9.88 18.94 1.42
CA MET A 30 9.42 17.59 1.11
C MET A 30 8.11 17.61 0.33
N SER A 31 7.14 18.41 0.77
CA SER A 31 5.85 18.55 0.09
C SER A 31 6.02 19.14 -1.31
N GLN A 32 6.89 20.14 -1.48
CA GLN A 32 7.18 20.74 -2.79
C GLN A 32 7.86 19.74 -3.73
N ALA A 33 8.88 19.01 -3.26
CA ALA A 33 9.60 18.04 -4.09
C ALA A 33 8.70 16.90 -4.58
N LEU A 34 7.86 16.36 -3.68
CA LEU A 34 6.85 15.35 -4.03
C LEU A 34 5.75 15.94 -4.93
N GLY A 35 5.31 17.16 -4.62
CA GLY A 35 4.31 17.92 -5.38
C GLY A 35 4.72 18.17 -6.83
N ILE A 36 6.01 18.43 -7.11
CA ILE A 36 6.53 18.55 -8.49
C ILE A 36 6.32 17.25 -9.27
N CYS A 37 6.60 16.10 -8.65
CA CYS A 37 6.41 14.79 -9.28
C CYS A 37 4.93 14.54 -9.57
N LEU A 38 4.05 14.83 -8.61
CA LEU A 38 2.60 14.69 -8.78
C LEU A 38 2.03 15.64 -9.82
N HIS A 39 2.47 16.90 -9.84
CA HIS A 39 2.03 17.87 -10.83
C HIS A 39 2.36 17.44 -12.26
N LEU A 40 3.58 16.93 -12.49
CA LEU A 40 3.98 16.40 -13.80
C LEU A 40 3.25 15.12 -14.18
N LEU A 41 2.89 14.30 -13.19
CA LEU A 41 2.08 13.10 -13.35
C LEU A 41 0.63 13.42 -13.71
N GLU A 42 0.04 14.45 -13.11
CA GLU A 42 -1.37 14.81 -13.30
C GLU A 42 -1.59 15.71 -14.52
N SER A 43 -0.59 16.52 -14.89
CA SER A 43 -0.71 17.49 -15.98
C SER A 43 -1.12 16.83 -17.30
N SER A 44 -2.26 17.26 -17.84
CA SER A 44 -2.77 16.86 -19.16
C SER A 44 -1.90 17.36 -20.32
N ARG A 45 -0.94 18.26 -20.03
CA ARG A 45 0.03 18.80 -20.99
C ARG A 45 1.31 17.97 -21.07
N SER A 46 1.53 17.06 -20.13
CA SER A 46 2.67 16.14 -20.14
C SER A 46 2.44 15.00 -21.13
N SER A 47 3.48 14.60 -21.85
CA SER A 47 3.47 13.39 -22.67
C SER A 47 3.37 12.13 -21.79
N ASP A 48 2.95 11.00 -22.38
CA ASP A 48 2.88 9.73 -21.67
C ASP A 48 4.23 9.27 -21.11
N SER A 49 5.33 9.57 -21.82
CA SER A 49 6.71 9.35 -21.35
C SER A 49 6.99 10.10 -20.05
N VAL A 50 6.62 11.38 -19.97
CA VAL A 50 6.78 12.22 -18.77
C VAL A 50 5.90 11.72 -17.64
N ARG A 51 4.63 11.40 -17.91
CA ARG A 51 3.71 10.87 -16.90
C ARG A 51 4.20 9.55 -16.32
N ASN A 52 4.63 8.61 -17.16
CA ASN A 52 5.17 7.33 -16.69
C ASN A 52 6.47 7.50 -15.89
N THR A 53 7.35 8.41 -16.33
CA THR A 53 8.58 8.75 -15.60
C THR A 53 8.27 9.42 -14.27
N ALA A 54 7.27 10.30 -14.22
CA ALA A 54 6.82 10.96 -12.99
C ALA A 54 6.25 9.95 -12.00
N ALA A 55 5.41 9.02 -12.47
CA ALA A 55 4.88 7.92 -11.67
C ALA A 55 6.00 7.04 -11.07
N ALA A 56 7.00 6.68 -11.87
CA ALA A 56 8.14 5.89 -11.39
C ALA A 56 9.00 6.67 -10.37
N THR A 57 9.27 7.94 -10.66
CA THR A 57 10.03 8.84 -9.78
C THR A 57 9.32 9.03 -8.45
N PHE A 58 8.00 9.24 -8.46
CA PHE A 58 7.21 9.40 -7.24
C PHE A 58 7.20 8.12 -6.39
N ARG A 59 6.99 6.94 -7.01
CA ARG A 59 7.09 5.66 -6.28
C ARG A 59 8.45 5.49 -5.60
N GLN A 60 9.54 5.85 -6.30
CA GLN A 60 10.88 5.76 -5.75
C GLN A 60 11.13 6.79 -4.64
N ALA A 61 10.61 8.01 -4.78
CA ALA A 61 10.67 9.02 -3.73
C ALA A 61 9.92 8.56 -2.46
N VAL A 62 8.72 7.99 -2.61
CA VAL A 62 7.97 7.38 -1.49
C VAL A 62 8.79 6.27 -0.83
N ALA A 63 9.43 5.40 -1.61
CA ALA A 63 10.30 4.36 -1.06
C ALA A 63 11.46 4.96 -0.24
N LEU A 64 12.13 5.98 -0.75
CA LEU A 64 13.22 6.67 -0.05
C LEU A 64 12.75 7.35 1.23
N VAL A 65 11.55 7.95 1.24
CA VAL A 65 10.96 8.52 2.46
C VAL A 65 10.76 7.44 3.52
N PHE A 66 10.14 6.32 3.17
CA PHE A 66 9.90 5.23 4.14
C PHE A 66 11.18 4.49 4.55
N ASP A 67 12.17 4.37 3.66
CA ASP A 67 13.51 3.90 4.01
C ASP A 67 14.14 4.79 5.08
N ASN A 68 14.00 6.11 4.95
CA ASN A 68 14.48 7.05 5.95
C ASN A 68 13.70 6.97 7.26
N VAL A 69 12.39 6.71 7.22
CA VAL A 69 11.59 6.45 8.43
C VAL A 69 12.11 5.21 9.16
N VAL A 70 12.35 4.10 8.45
CA VAL A 70 12.91 2.88 9.04
C VAL A 70 14.25 3.16 9.72
N LEU A 71 15.13 3.91 9.07
CA LEU A 71 16.44 4.28 9.63
C LEU A 71 16.32 5.23 10.83
N ALA A 72 15.52 6.29 10.73
CA ALA A 72 15.37 7.31 11.78
C ALA A 72 14.70 6.73 13.03
N GLU A 73 13.74 5.82 12.86
CA GLU A 73 13.04 5.16 13.97
C GLU A 73 13.76 3.91 14.50
N SER A 74 14.96 3.61 13.99
CA SER A 74 15.77 2.43 14.37
C SER A 74 15.01 1.10 14.21
N LEU A 75 14.19 1.00 13.18
CA LEU A 75 13.38 -0.18 12.89
C LEU A 75 14.20 -1.23 12.14
N PRO A 76 13.87 -2.53 12.29
CA PRO A 76 14.60 -3.60 11.63
C PRO A 76 14.47 -3.50 10.11
N THR A 77 15.60 -3.53 9.41
CA THR A 77 15.66 -3.51 7.94
C THR A 77 15.55 -4.93 7.39
N GLY A 78 14.35 -5.35 7.00
CA GLY A 78 14.16 -6.52 6.16
C GLY A 78 13.73 -6.05 4.77
N LYS A 79 14.70 -5.57 3.98
CA LYS A 79 14.46 -5.34 2.56
C LYS A 79 14.67 -6.66 1.82
N ALA A 80 13.60 -7.26 1.33
CA ALA A 80 13.69 -7.94 0.05
C ALA A 80 13.87 -6.84 -1.00
N SER A 81 15.04 -6.78 -1.64
CA SER A 81 15.29 -5.83 -2.73
C SER A 81 14.17 -5.92 -3.78
N PRO A 82 13.46 -4.84 -4.13
CA PRO A 82 12.57 -4.85 -5.27
C PRO A 82 13.45 -4.76 -6.51
N ARG A 83 13.76 -5.90 -7.14
CA ARG A 83 14.18 -5.89 -8.54
C ARG A 83 12.97 -5.46 -9.35
N PHE A 84 12.91 -4.17 -9.69
CA PHE A 84 11.96 -3.60 -10.65
C PHE A 84 12.35 -4.11 -12.04
N GLY A 85 11.92 -5.34 -12.34
CA GLY A 85 12.06 -5.97 -13.65
C GLY A 85 10.71 -5.95 -14.35
N SER A 86 10.61 -5.19 -15.44
CA SER A 86 9.55 -5.32 -16.43
C SER A 86 9.42 -6.78 -16.85
N SER A 87 8.23 -7.37 -16.70
CA SER A 87 7.84 -8.55 -17.49
C SER A 87 6.33 -8.72 -17.49
N ALA A 88 5.75 -8.48 -18.67
CA ALA A 88 4.47 -9.04 -19.05
C ALA A 88 4.58 -10.58 -19.01
N SER A 89 4.04 -11.20 -17.97
CA SER A 89 3.74 -12.64 -17.97
C SER A 89 2.70 -12.99 -16.90
N SER A 90 1.82 -13.92 -17.27
CA SER A 90 0.65 -14.50 -16.58
C SER A 90 0.45 -14.16 -15.09
N VAL A 91 -0.70 -13.52 -14.83
CA VAL A 91 -1.22 -13.09 -13.51
C VAL A 91 -1.41 -14.25 -12.51
N ALA A 92 -1.45 -15.51 -12.95
CA ALA A 92 -1.77 -16.65 -12.08
C ALA A 92 -0.59 -17.15 -11.21
N ASN A 93 0.66 -16.89 -11.59
CA ASN A 93 1.83 -17.42 -10.88
C ASN A 93 2.59 -16.38 -10.03
N ASN A 94 2.24 -15.09 -10.17
CA ASN A 94 2.91 -13.99 -9.46
C ASN A 94 2.33 -13.78 -8.05
N VAL A 95 1.02 -14.04 -7.86
CA VAL A 95 0.30 -13.89 -6.61
C VAL A 95 0.92 -14.77 -5.53
N THR A 96 1.01 -16.09 -5.76
CA THR A 96 1.55 -17.06 -4.80
C THR A 96 3.05 -16.84 -4.48
N ARG A 97 3.87 -16.44 -5.48
CA ARG A 97 5.32 -16.20 -5.28
C ARG A 97 5.64 -14.87 -4.61
N SER A 98 4.91 -13.81 -4.97
CA SER A 98 4.99 -12.51 -4.29
C SER A 98 4.62 -12.66 -2.82
N PHE A 99 3.55 -13.40 -2.52
CA PHE A 99 3.10 -13.64 -1.16
C PHE A 99 4.15 -14.33 -0.27
N GLY A 100 4.83 -15.36 -0.78
CA GLY A 100 5.84 -16.08 0.01
C GLY A 100 7.04 -15.23 0.44
N GLN A 101 7.46 -14.24 -0.38
CA GLN A 101 8.58 -13.34 -0.04
C GLN A 101 8.18 -12.29 1.01
N THR A 102 7.03 -11.66 0.85
CA THR A 102 6.51 -10.63 1.78
C THR A 102 6.29 -11.19 3.18
N LEU A 103 5.91 -12.47 3.29
CA LEU A 103 5.65 -13.12 4.58
C LEU A 103 6.92 -13.53 5.33
N SER A 104 7.97 -13.94 4.61
CA SER A 104 9.28 -14.17 5.25
C SER A 104 9.79 -12.91 5.96
N LEU A 105 9.47 -11.72 5.43
CA LEU A 105 9.78 -10.45 6.07
C LEU A 105 8.92 -10.24 7.32
N ALA A 106 7.59 -10.31 7.20
CA ALA A 106 6.67 -10.06 8.32
C ALA A 106 6.90 -10.97 9.55
N PHE A 107 7.25 -12.24 9.33
CA PHE A 107 7.56 -13.17 10.42
C PHE A 107 8.98 -13.01 10.97
N SER A 108 9.92 -12.44 10.20
CA SER A 108 11.27 -12.15 10.70
C SER A 108 11.29 -11.05 11.76
N TYR A 109 10.23 -10.24 11.86
CA TYR A 109 10.22 -9.07 12.73
C TYR A 109 9.73 -9.32 14.15
N GLY A 110 9.25 -10.52 14.50
CA GLY A 110 8.83 -10.85 15.86
C GLY A 110 7.74 -9.92 16.43
N GLU A 111 7.53 -9.97 17.74
CA GLU A 111 6.67 -9.04 18.47
C GLU A 111 7.47 -7.75 18.73
N LEU A 112 7.11 -6.68 18.00
CA LEU A 112 7.74 -5.37 18.14
C LEU A 112 7.03 -4.60 19.26
N THR A 113 7.80 -3.96 20.14
CA THR A 113 7.25 -3.06 21.16
C THR A 113 6.68 -1.81 20.48
N MET A 114 5.39 -1.56 20.66
CA MET A 114 4.72 -0.36 20.13
C MET A 114 5.29 0.91 20.76
N ARG A 115 5.58 1.91 19.93
CA ARG A 115 6.06 3.24 20.32
C ARG A 115 5.09 4.31 19.84
N GLU A 116 4.88 5.31 20.70
CA GLU A 116 4.00 6.46 20.40
C GLU A 116 4.78 7.65 19.83
N ASP A 117 6.02 7.85 20.26
CA ASP A 117 6.86 8.96 19.82
C ASP A 117 7.41 8.74 18.40
N LEU A 118 7.35 9.79 17.59
CA LEU A 118 7.94 9.86 16.24
C LEU A 118 9.01 10.94 16.17
N THR A 119 10.12 10.61 15.52
CA THR A 119 11.09 11.58 15.00
C THR A 119 10.43 12.48 13.96
N ASP A 120 11.06 13.61 13.62
CA ASP A 120 10.52 14.51 12.60
C ASP A 120 10.44 13.82 11.22
N VAL A 121 11.39 12.95 10.89
CA VAL A 121 11.34 12.09 9.69
C VAL A 121 10.14 11.13 9.74
N GLY A 122 9.89 10.52 10.90
CA GLY A 122 8.70 9.69 11.13
C GLY A 122 7.39 10.46 10.93
N LYS A 123 7.32 11.72 11.40
CA LYS A 123 6.15 12.59 11.18
C LYS A 123 5.94 12.92 9.70
N LEU A 124 7.01 13.17 8.94
CA LEU A 124 6.93 13.41 7.49
C LEU A 124 6.39 12.19 6.74
N GLY A 125 6.90 11.00 7.05
CA GLY A 125 6.39 9.75 6.46
C GLY A 125 4.93 9.48 6.82
N LEU A 126 4.50 9.84 8.03
CA LEU A 126 3.11 9.70 8.46
C LEU A 126 2.18 10.61 7.64
N ARG A 127 2.56 11.88 7.45
CA ARG A 127 1.77 12.82 6.62
C ARG A 127 1.66 12.37 5.18
N LEU A 128 2.74 11.84 4.62
CA LEU A 128 2.73 11.23 3.29
C LEU A 128 1.73 10.06 3.22
N LEU A 129 1.70 9.19 4.24
CA LEU A 129 0.75 8.09 4.30
C LEU A 129 -0.71 8.57 4.38
N GLU A 130 -0.98 9.58 5.20
CA GLU A 130 -2.33 10.17 5.35
C GLU A 130 -2.82 10.75 4.01
N ASP A 131 -1.99 11.54 3.34
CA ASP A 131 -2.35 12.15 2.05
C ASP A 131 -2.51 11.08 0.95
N LEU A 132 -1.65 10.06 0.91
CA LEU A 132 -1.84 8.92 -0.01
C LEU A 132 -3.15 8.17 0.26
N THR A 133 -3.52 8.03 1.53
CA THR A 133 -4.78 7.39 1.94
C THR A 133 -5.99 8.25 1.54
N ALA A 134 -5.91 9.56 1.71
CA ALA A 134 -6.95 10.49 1.27
C ALA A 134 -7.14 10.46 -0.25
N LEU A 135 -6.04 10.46 -1.02
CA LEU A 135 -6.09 10.34 -2.48
C LEU A 135 -6.67 9.00 -2.94
N ALA A 136 -6.32 7.89 -2.27
CA ALA A 136 -6.88 6.58 -2.57
C ALA A 136 -8.39 6.48 -2.27
N ALA A 137 -8.88 7.27 -1.32
CA ALA A 137 -10.31 7.42 -1.03
C ALA A 137 -11.05 8.36 -2.00
N GLY A 138 -10.36 8.93 -2.99
CA GLY A 138 -10.93 9.92 -3.92
C GLY A 138 -11.04 11.33 -3.33
N GLY A 139 -10.39 11.59 -2.19
CA GLY A 139 -10.27 12.92 -1.60
C GLY A 139 -9.06 13.69 -2.13
N SER A 140 -8.72 14.80 -1.46
CA SER A 140 -7.56 15.64 -1.79
C SER A 140 -6.42 15.46 -0.78
N ALA A 141 -5.18 15.60 -1.26
CA ALA A 141 -3.98 15.60 -0.42
C ALA A 141 -3.64 17.04 -0.03
N ARG A 142 -3.90 17.38 1.23
CA ARG A 142 -3.75 18.75 1.75
C ARG A 142 -2.30 19.18 1.85
N TRP A 143 -1.40 18.26 2.19
CA TRP A 143 0.02 18.54 2.40
C TRP A 143 0.79 18.49 1.08
N LEU A 144 0.49 17.53 0.21
CA LEU A 144 1.08 17.44 -1.14
C LEU A 144 0.49 18.44 -2.14
N HIS A 145 -0.57 19.17 -1.74
CA HIS A 145 -1.30 20.10 -2.61
C HIS A 145 -1.83 19.46 -3.91
N ALA A 146 -2.10 18.15 -3.88
CA ALA A 146 -2.60 17.40 -5.03
C ALA A 146 -4.13 17.25 -4.95
N GLN A 147 -4.82 17.62 -6.03
CA GLN A 147 -6.29 17.71 -6.05
C GLN A 147 -6.96 16.46 -6.62
N SER A 148 -6.30 15.72 -7.52
CA SER A 148 -6.91 14.53 -8.13
C SER A 148 -5.88 13.57 -8.71
N LEU A 149 -5.20 12.83 -7.83
CA LEU A 149 -4.42 11.67 -8.24
C LEU A 149 -5.36 10.53 -8.66
N HIS A 150 -4.98 9.75 -9.67
CA HIS A 150 -5.76 8.58 -10.01
C HIS A 150 -5.75 7.58 -8.84
N TRP A 151 -6.92 7.35 -8.23
CA TRP A 151 -7.16 6.44 -7.12
C TRP A 151 -6.47 5.07 -7.23
N THR A 152 -6.41 4.44 -8.41
CA THR A 152 -5.68 3.17 -8.59
C THR A 152 -4.16 3.32 -8.41
N PHE A 153 -3.58 4.46 -8.80
CA PHE A 153 -2.17 4.73 -8.58
C PHE A 153 -1.88 4.99 -7.09
N ALA A 154 -2.75 5.70 -6.39
CA ALA A 154 -2.64 5.87 -4.94
C ALA A 154 -2.73 4.53 -4.18
N LEU A 155 -3.68 3.67 -4.55
CA LEU A 155 -3.82 2.32 -3.98
C LEU A 155 -2.61 1.42 -4.28
N ASP A 156 -2.04 1.51 -5.48
CA ASP A 156 -0.82 0.78 -5.85
C ASP A 156 0.37 1.18 -4.94
N ILE A 157 0.48 2.47 -4.62
CA ILE A 157 1.49 2.96 -3.68
C ILE A 157 1.21 2.49 -2.25
N LEU A 158 -0.05 2.55 -1.79
CA LEU A 158 -0.41 2.02 -0.48
C LEU A 158 -0.11 0.52 -0.38
N GLU A 159 -0.38 -0.25 -1.43
CA GLU A 159 -0.04 -1.68 -1.50
C GLU A 159 1.47 -1.88 -1.36
N PHE A 160 2.26 -1.13 -2.13
CA PHE A 160 3.72 -1.16 -2.03
C PHE A 160 4.21 -0.81 -0.62
N VAL A 161 3.69 0.25 -0.02
CA VAL A 161 4.11 0.71 1.32
C VAL A 161 3.76 -0.32 2.40
N LEU A 162 2.52 -0.83 2.39
CA LEU A 162 2.02 -1.78 3.38
C LEU A 162 2.68 -3.16 3.28
N SER A 163 3.08 -3.58 2.09
CA SER A 163 3.78 -4.85 1.89
C SER A 163 5.27 -4.75 2.19
N THR A 164 5.90 -3.61 1.94
CA THR A 164 7.36 -3.43 2.06
C THR A 164 7.78 -2.98 3.46
N TYR A 165 7.06 -2.05 4.07
CA TYR A 165 7.45 -1.40 5.32
C TYR A 165 6.69 -1.92 6.55
N VAL A 166 6.46 -3.22 6.62
CA VAL A 166 5.71 -3.89 7.72
C VAL A 166 6.18 -3.46 9.13
N PRO A 167 7.49 -3.32 9.43
CA PRO A 167 7.93 -2.86 10.74
C PRO A 167 7.40 -1.49 11.15
N VAL A 168 7.22 -0.57 10.18
CA VAL A 168 6.70 0.78 10.44
C VAL A 168 5.29 0.71 11.04
N PHE A 169 4.42 -0.11 10.44
CA PHE A 169 3.04 -0.28 10.89
C PHE A 169 2.89 -1.16 12.13
N ARG A 170 3.88 -2.03 12.40
CA ARG A 170 3.88 -2.92 13.58
C ARG A 170 4.64 -2.36 14.79
N ALA A 171 5.46 -1.32 14.64
CA ALA A 171 6.20 -0.72 15.74
C ALA A 171 5.71 0.69 16.10
N LEU A 172 5.16 1.43 15.14
CA LEU A 172 4.77 2.82 15.35
C LEU A 172 3.25 2.95 15.44
N LEU A 173 2.76 3.39 16.60
CA LEU A 173 1.32 3.44 16.89
C LEU A 173 0.58 4.32 15.89
N SER A 174 1.09 5.51 15.60
CA SER A 174 0.43 6.47 14.69
C SER A 174 0.22 5.90 13.29
N TYR A 175 1.18 5.13 12.77
CA TYR A 175 1.05 4.44 11.48
C TYR A 175 0.00 3.31 11.55
N GLN A 176 -0.02 2.55 12.65
CA GLN A 176 -1.04 1.55 12.87
C GLN A 176 -2.45 2.17 12.95
N GLN A 177 -2.60 3.35 13.55
CA GLN A 177 -3.88 4.05 13.62
C GLN A 177 -4.38 4.49 12.24
N VAL A 178 -3.50 4.98 11.37
CA VAL A 178 -3.86 5.28 9.97
C VAL A 178 -4.28 4.01 9.23
N LEU A 179 -3.53 2.92 9.40
CA LEU A 179 -3.88 1.62 8.83
C LEU A 179 -5.26 1.13 9.31
N ARG A 180 -5.52 1.21 10.62
CA ARG A 180 -6.77 0.75 11.23
C ARG A 180 -7.96 1.62 10.86
N HIS A 181 -7.86 2.93 11.08
CA HIS A 181 -9.02 3.82 11.03
C HIS A 181 -9.27 4.41 9.65
N GLN A 182 -8.24 4.56 8.82
CA GLN A 182 -8.40 5.15 7.49
C GLN A 182 -8.34 4.08 6.41
N ILE A 183 -7.22 3.34 6.32
CA ILE A 183 -7.02 2.37 5.23
C ILE A 183 -8.01 1.20 5.33
N CYS A 184 -8.17 0.58 6.51
CA CYS A 184 -9.15 -0.50 6.64
C CYS A 184 -10.59 -0.01 6.43
N SER A 185 -10.93 1.21 6.86
CA SER A 185 -12.24 1.82 6.60
C SER A 185 -12.50 2.00 5.09
N LEU A 186 -11.51 2.51 4.35
CA LEU A 186 -11.55 2.64 2.89
C LEU A 186 -11.77 1.27 2.22
N LEU A 187 -11.00 0.25 2.63
CA LEU A 187 -11.10 -1.10 2.07
C LEU A 187 -12.44 -1.76 2.39
N MET A 188 -12.94 -1.62 3.63
CA MET A 188 -14.26 -2.14 4.03
C MET A 188 -15.38 -1.49 3.22
N THR A 189 -15.34 -0.16 3.07
CA THR A 189 -16.33 0.58 2.29
C THR A 189 -16.29 0.14 0.83
N SER A 190 -15.10 0.06 0.25
CA SER A 190 -14.90 -0.38 -1.13
C SER A 190 -15.41 -1.80 -1.35
N LEU A 191 -15.10 -2.76 -0.46
CA LEU A 191 -15.61 -4.13 -0.55
C LEU A 191 -17.14 -4.23 -0.42
N ARG A 192 -17.77 -3.37 0.38
CA ARG A 192 -19.25 -3.37 0.56
C ARG A 192 -19.98 -2.77 -0.63
N THR A 193 -19.58 -1.60 -1.10
CA THR A 193 -20.22 -0.90 -2.23
C THR A 193 -20.10 -1.69 -3.54
N ASN A 194 -19.15 -2.62 -3.60
CA ASN A 194 -18.99 -3.57 -4.71
C ASN A 194 -20.12 -4.61 -4.85
N VAL A 195 -21.01 -4.78 -3.86
CA VAL A 195 -22.15 -5.72 -3.93
C VAL A 195 -23.37 -5.11 -4.65
N GLU A 196 -23.45 -3.79 -4.75
CA GLU A 196 -24.69 -3.08 -5.14
C GLU A 196 -24.68 -2.51 -6.57
N LEU A 197 -23.54 -2.53 -7.29
CA LEU A 197 -23.43 -1.91 -8.61
C LEU A 197 -23.15 -2.93 -9.71
N GLU A 198 -24.23 -3.52 -10.22
CA GLU A 198 -24.29 -4.08 -11.57
C GLU A 198 -24.17 -2.94 -12.58
N GLY A 199 -23.01 -2.81 -13.20
CA GLY A 199 -22.75 -1.86 -14.27
C GLY A 199 -21.26 -1.77 -14.58
N GLU A 200 -20.93 -1.32 -15.78
CA GLU A 200 -19.57 -1.12 -16.35
C GLU A 200 -18.60 -0.23 -15.52
N ALA A 201 -18.94 0.14 -14.28
CA ALA A 201 -18.29 1.19 -13.47
C ALA A 201 -17.51 0.67 -12.24
N GLY A 202 -17.19 -0.63 -12.17
CA GLY A 202 -16.24 -1.16 -11.19
C GLY A 202 -14.96 -1.60 -11.88
N GLU A 203 -14.06 -0.67 -12.19
CA GLU A 203 -12.83 -0.94 -12.96
C GLU A 203 -12.12 -2.20 -12.39
N PRO A 204 -11.98 -3.30 -13.18
CA PRO A 204 -11.38 -4.54 -12.68
C PRO A 204 -10.00 -4.36 -12.05
N ALA A 205 -9.24 -3.35 -12.50
CA ALA A 205 -7.96 -2.98 -11.92
C ALA A 205 -8.09 -2.50 -10.46
N PHE A 206 -9.03 -1.59 -10.18
CA PHE A 206 -9.31 -1.12 -8.83
C PHE A 206 -9.71 -2.26 -7.90
N ARG A 207 -10.67 -3.10 -8.33
CA ARG A 207 -11.16 -4.23 -7.54
C ARG A 207 -10.07 -5.25 -7.22
N ARG A 208 -9.17 -5.50 -8.17
CA ARG A 208 -7.99 -6.35 -7.95
C ARG A 208 -7.06 -5.76 -6.90
N LEU A 209 -6.81 -4.45 -6.93
CA LEU A 209 -5.97 -3.77 -5.94
C LEU A 209 -6.58 -3.81 -4.53
N VAL A 210 -7.89 -3.54 -4.40
CA VAL A 210 -8.59 -3.63 -3.11
C VAL A 210 -8.48 -5.04 -2.52
N LEU A 211 -8.75 -6.07 -3.31
CA LEU A 211 -8.64 -7.47 -2.86
C LEU A 211 -7.20 -7.84 -2.48
N ARG A 212 -6.21 -7.39 -3.24
CA ARG A 212 -4.78 -7.59 -2.92
C ARG A 212 -4.41 -6.89 -1.61
N LEU A 213 -4.82 -5.65 -1.41
CA LEU A 213 -4.59 -4.90 -0.18
C LEU A 213 -5.21 -5.60 1.03
N VAL A 214 -6.47 -6.05 0.91
CA VAL A 214 -7.16 -6.82 1.95
C VAL A 214 -6.40 -8.10 2.29
N ALA A 215 -5.90 -8.83 1.28
CA ALA A 215 -5.09 -10.01 1.49
C ALA A 215 -3.78 -9.70 2.23
N HIS A 216 -3.11 -8.59 1.90
CA HIS A 216 -1.94 -8.11 2.64
C HIS A 216 -2.28 -7.74 4.08
N VAL A 217 -3.42 -7.07 4.32
CA VAL A 217 -3.86 -6.70 5.66
C VAL A 217 -4.03 -7.93 6.55
N ILE A 218 -4.81 -8.92 6.10
CA ILE A 218 -5.06 -10.16 6.84
C ILE A 218 -3.74 -10.89 7.12
N ARG A 219 -2.85 -11.00 6.12
CA ARG A 219 -1.60 -11.76 6.26
C ARG A 219 -0.57 -11.10 7.17
N LEU A 220 -0.39 -9.79 7.01
CA LEU A 220 0.71 -9.05 7.62
C LEU A 220 0.30 -8.38 8.94
N TYR A 221 -1.00 -8.19 9.20
CA TYR A 221 -1.46 -7.39 10.33
C TYR A 221 -2.57 -8.04 11.16
N SER A 222 -2.99 -9.28 10.89
CA SER A 222 -4.08 -9.95 11.64
C SER A 222 -3.85 -10.04 13.15
N SER A 223 -2.61 -10.18 13.62
CA SER A 223 -2.30 -10.17 15.05
C SER A 223 -2.57 -8.80 15.71
N SER A 224 -2.36 -7.72 14.97
CA SER A 224 -2.54 -6.34 15.46
C SER A 224 -3.93 -5.78 15.14
N LEU A 225 -4.59 -6.28 14.10
CA LEU A 225 -5.86 -5.79 13.56
C LEU A 225 -6.87 -6.94 13.52
N VAL A 226 -7.12 -7.56 14.68
CA VAL A 226 -7.98 -8.74 14.82
C VAL A 226 -9.38 -8.44 14.28
N THR A 227 -10.02 -7.39 14.76
CA THR A 227 -11.39 -7.01 14.40
C THR A 227 -11.54 -6.71 12.91
N GLU A 228 -10.63 -5.92 12.33
CA GLU A 228 -10.67 -5.56 10.92
C GLU A 228 -10.42 -6.78 10.03
N SER A 229 -9.46 -7.62 10.41
CA SER A 229 -9.12 -8.84 9.67
C SER A 229 -10.23 -9.88 9.73
N GLU A 230 -10.92 -10.03 10.86
CA GLU A 230 -12.10 -10.88 10.98
C GLU A 230 -13.22 -10.40 10.06
N VAL A 231 -13.49 -9.09 10.03
CA VAL A 231 -14.47 -8.50 9.12
C VAL A 231 -14.10 -8.76 7.66
N PHE A 232 -12.83 -8.59 7.30
CA PHE A 232 -12.37 -8.86 5.94
C PHE A 232 -12.48 -10.34 5.55
N LEU A 233 -12.07 -11.26 6.42
CA LEU A 233 -12.22 -12.70 6.18
C LEU A 233 -13.70 -13.06 5.97
N ASN A 234 -14.59 -12.54 6.81
CA ASN A 234 -16.02 -12.72 6.67
C ASN A 234 -16.56 -12.14 5.35
N MET A 235 -16.09 -10.96 4.93
CA MET A 235 -16.46 -10.38 3.64
C MET A 235 -15.99 -11.24 2.46
N LEU A 236 -14.74 -11.74 2.49
CA LEU A 236 -14.20 -12.61 1.44
C LEU A 236 -15.00 -13.92 1.33
N VAL A 237 -15.33 -14.56 2.45
CA VAL A 237 -16.14 -15.79 2.48
C VAL A 237 -17.58 -15.51 2.02
N LYS A 238 -18.16 -14.35 2.35
CA LYS A 238 -19.48 -13.97 1.83
C LYS A 238 -19.46 -13.81 0.31
N VAL A 239 -18.42 -13.17 -0.23
CA VAL A 239 -18.26 -12.95 -1.67
C VAL A 239 -18.25 -14.27 -2.47
N THR A 240 -17.71 -15.36 -1.92
CA THR A 240 -17.75 -16.67 -2.62
C THR A 240 -19.15 -17.25 -2.77
N ARG A 241 -20.14 -16.71 -2.06
CA ARG A 241 -21.55 -17.14 -2.11
C ARG A 241 -22.43 -16.19 -2.93
N LEU A 242 -21.91 -15.04 -3.33
CA LEU A 242 -22.62 -14.06 -4.14
C LEU A 242 -22.46 -14.38 -5.63
N ASP A 243 -23.48 -14.06 -6.42
CA ASP A 243 -23.46 -14.20 -7.87
C ASP A 243 -22.71 -13.02 -8.52
N LEU A 244 -21.41 -12.95 -8.26
CA LEU A 244 -20.50 -11.93 -8.80
C LEU A 244 -19.76 -12.48 -10.03
N PRO A 245 -19.19 -11.61 -10.89
CA PRO A 245 -18.44 -12.05 -12.07
C PRO A 245 -17.36 -13.09 -11.73
N LEU A 246 -17.24 -14.14 -12.58
CA LEU A 246 -16.34 -15.27 -12.35
C LEU A 246 -14.90 -14.86 -12.02
N TRP A 247 -14.36 -13.83 -12.68
CA TRP A 247 -13.00 -13.35 -12.41
C TRP A 247 -12.82 -12.87 -10.97
N HIS A 248 -13.86 -12.29 -10.37
CA HIS A 248 -13.85 -11.78 -9.00
C HIS A 248 -13.91 -12.94 -8.01
N GLN A 249 -14.82 -13.90 -8.24
CA GLN A 249 -14.93 -15.12 -7.44
C GLN A 249 -13.63 -15.93 -7.46
N ILE A 250 -13.04 -16.13 -8.64
CA ILE A 250 -11.76 -16.85 -8.81
C ILE A 250 -10.66 -16.17 -8.00
N LEU A 251 -10.55 -14.84 -8.08
CA LEU A 251 -9.52 -14.10 -7.35
C LEU A 251 -9.70 -14.21 -5.82
N VAL A 252 -10.93 -14.15 -5.32
CA VAL A 252 -11.22 -14.35 -3.90
C VAL A 252 -10.90 -15.77 -3.44
N LEU A 253 -11.27 -16.78 -4.23
CA LEU A 253 -10.93 -18.17 -3.95
C LEU A 253 -9.41 -18.40 -3.98
N GLU A 254 -8.69 -17.74 -4.87
CA GLU A 254 -7.22 -17.79 -4.92
C GLU A 254 -6.60 -17.18 -3.66
N ILE A 255 -7.11 -16.03 -3.19
CA ILE A 255 -6.68 -15.41 -1.93
C ILE A 255 -6.92 -16.35 -0.75
N LEU A 256 -8.14 -16.89 -0.61
CA LEU A 256 -8.50 -17.82 0.46
C LEU A 256 -7.65 -19.10 0.42
N ARG A 257 -7.47 -19.69 -0.77
CA ARG A 257 -6.56 -20.82 -0.96
C ARG A 257 -5.14 -20.47 -0.52
N GLY A 258 -4.68 -19.27 -0.85
CA GLY A 258 -3.38 -18.77 -0.43
C GLY A 258 -3.24 -18.75 1.09
N PHE A 259 -4.28 -18.40 1.84
CA PHE A 259 -4.24 -18.44 3.31
C PHE A 259 -4.12 -19.87 3.84
N CYS A 260 -4.78 -20.83 3.20
CA CYS A 260 -4.82 -22.23 3.64
C CYS A 260 -3.57 -23.04 3.26
N VAL A 261 -2.98 -22.77 2.08
CA VAL A 261 -1.81 -23.52 1.59
C VAL A 261 -0.54 -23.15 2.37
N GLU A 262 -0.49 -21.95 2.92
CA GLU A 262 0.67 -21.47 3.64
C GLU A 262 0.58 -21.73 5.15
N ALA A 263 1.30 -22.74 5.62
CA ALA A 263 1.23 -23.21 7.01
C ALA A 263 1.43 -22.11 8.07
N ARG A 264 2.24 -21.08 7.79
CA ARG A 264 2.49 -19.97 8.73
C ARG A 264 1.30 -19.02 8.81
N THR A 265 0.75 -18.63 7.67
CA THR A 265 -0.47 -17.81 7.63
C THR A 265 -1.63 -18.56 8.25
N LEU A 266 -1.86 -19.82 7.86
CA LEU A 266 -2.93 -20.63 8.43
C LEU A 266 -2.78 -20.77 9.95
N ARG A 267 -1.57 -21.05 10.45
CA ARG A 267 -1.31 -21.10 11.90
C ARG A 267 -1.61 -19.78 12.59
N SER A 268 -1.15 -18.67 12.02
CA SER A 268 -1.39 -17.34 12.59
C SER A 268 -2.89 -17.03 12.64
N LEU A 269 -3.63 -17.31 11.56
CA LEU A 269 -5.08 -17.11 11.53
C LEU A 269 -5.79 -18.01 12.54
N PHE A 270 -5.41 -19.28 12.64
CA PHE A 270 -5.97 -20.21 13.62
C PHE A 270 -5.73 -19.75 15.06
N GLN A 271 -4.51 -19.29 15.37
CA GLN A 271 -4.17 -18.76 16.69
C GLN A 271 -4.93 -17.46 17.02
N THR A 272 -5.10 -16.59 16.03
CA THR A 272 -5.78 -15.30 16.22
C THR A 272 -7.29 -15.44 16.34
N PHE A 273 -7.92 -16.30 15.54
CA PHE A 273 -9.39 -16.34 15.39
C PHE A 273 -10.06 -17.59 15.96
N ASP A 274 -9.44 -18.77 15.85
CA ASP A 274 -10.11 -20.04 16.17
C ASP A 274 -9.76 -20.56 17.57
N MET A 275 -8.53 -20.34 18.04
CA MET A 275 -8.06 -20.89 19.32
C MET A 275 -8.88 -20.37 20.52
N TYR A 276 -9.31 -19.11 20.48
CA TYR A 276 -10.11 -18.50 21.54
C TYR A 276 -11.55 -19.06 21.61
N VAL A 277 -12.09 -19.55 20.48
CA VAL A 277 -13.44 -20.15 20.42
C VAL A 277 -13.45 -21.59 20.96
N LEU A 278 -12.32 -22.30 20.88
CA LEU A 278 -12.17 -23.68 21.35
C LEU A 278 -11.81 -23.79 22.85
N SER A 279 -11.71 -22.65 23.55
CA SER A 279 -11.31 -22.58 24.97
C SER A 279 -12.51 -22.52 25.95
N PHE A 280 -13.73 -22.69 25.44
CA PHE A 280 -14.99 -22.78 26.18
C PHE A 280 -15.68 -24.11 25.87
#